data_AF-A0AAE7BTJ8-F1
#
_entry.id   AF-A0AAE7BTJ8-F1
#
_cell.length_a   1.000
_cell.length_b   1.000
_cell.length_c   1.000
_cell.angle_alpha   90.00
_cell.angle_beta   90.00
_cell.angle_gamma   90.00
#
_symmetry.space_group_name_H-M   'P 1'
#
loop_
_entity.id
_entity.type
_entity.pdbx_description
1 polymer ?
#
loop_
_entity_poly.entity_id
_entity_poly.type
_entity_poly.pdbx_seq_one_letter_code
_entity_poly.pdbx_strand_id
1 'polypeptide(L)'
;MKYVSATAILPEKLLVEIQKYIQGETIYIPKPKTTHQKWGSRSGGRKLIDDRNTAIRHAFKNGKTIHQLADDHFLSVETIKKIVYSSKQA
;
A
#
# COMPACT_ATOMS: atom_id res chain seq x y z
N MET A 1 -5.59 15.95 3.94
CA MET A 1 -4.93 15.97 5.27
C MET A 1 -5.33 17.27 5.94
N LYS A 2 -5.65 17.27 7.23
CA LYS A 2 -5.96 18.52 7.93
C LYS A 2 -4.65 19.29 8.08
N TYR A 3 -4.62 20.55 7.63
CA TYR A 3 -3.51 21.45 7.88
C TYR A 3 -3.39 21.69 9.38
N VAL A 4 -2.18 21.63 9.92
CA VAL A 4 -1.90 21.88 11.34
C VAL A 4 -0.80 22.93 11.40
N SER A 5 -1.04 23.99 12.18
CA SER A 5 -0.03 25.03 12.37
C SER A 5 1.20 24.45 13.06
N ALA A 6 2.39 24.67 12.50
CA ALA A 6 3.64 24.22 13.09
C ALA A 6 3.86 24.81 14.49
N THR A 7 3.42 26.06 14.72
CA THR A 7 3.47 26.73 16.03
C THR A 7 2.60 26.08 17.10
N ALA A 8 1.60 25.29 16.70
CA ALA A 8 0.71 24.60 17.63
C ALA A 8 1.25 23.22 18.07
N ILE A 9 2.24 22.66 17.37
CA ILE A 9 2.70 21.27 17.58
C ILE A 9 4.21 21.11 17.78
N LEU A 10 5.04 22.03 17.26
CA LEU A 10 6.49 21.95 17.36
C LEU A 10 7.01 22.85 18.48
N PRO A 11 8.05 22.41 19.23
CA PRO A 11 8.73 23.28 20.19
C PRO A 11 9.36 24.50 19.51
N GLU A 12 9.37 25.63 20.19
CA GLU A 12 9.90 26.90 19.69
C GLU A 12 11.35 26.77 19.18
N LYS A 13 12.22 26.09 19.93
CA LYS A 13 13.63 25.88 19.54
C LYS A 13 13.76 25.15 18.20
N LEU A 14 12.87 24.19 17.92
CA LEU A 14 12.87 23.46 16.66
C LEU A 14 12.33 24.33 15.50
N LEU A 15 11.33 25.17 15.77
CA LEU A 15 10.83 26.13 14.79
C LEU A 15 11.92 27.13 14.36
N VAL A 16 12.64 27.69 15.34
CA VAL A 16 13.78 28.59 15.08
C VAL A 16 14.84 27.89 14.22
N GLU A 17 15.11 26.62 14.48
CA GLU A 17 16.07 25.86 13.68
C GLU A 17 15.58 25.64 12.23
N ILE A 18 14.33 25.23 12.05
CA ILE A 18 13.73 25.02 10.72
C ILE A 18 13.74 26.33 9.92
N GLN A 19 13.42 27.46 10.56
CA GLN A 19 13.39 28.78 9.93
C GLN A 19 14.75 29.23 9.39
N LYS A 20 15.87 28.66 9.84
CA LYS A 20 17.19 28.91 9.24
C LYS A 20 17.30 28.34 7.82
N TYR A 21 16.51 27.33 7.49
CA TYR A 21 16.57 26.62 6.20
C TYR A 21 15.42 27.01 5.27
N ILE A 22 14.23 27.27 5.82
CA ILE A 22 13.02 27.51 5.03
C ILE A 22 11.96 28.30 5.83
N GLN A 23 11.30 29.26 5.17
CA GLN A 23 10.31 30.15 5.79
C GLN A 23 9.12 30.36 4.86
N GLY A 24 7.90 30.39 5.39
CA GLY A 24 6.69 30.68 4.61
C GLY A 24 6.19 29.53 3.71
N GLU A 25 6.86 28.38 3.74
CA GLU A 25 6.55 27.24 2.89
C GLU A 25 6.00 26.02 3.65
N THR A 26 5.36 25.10 2.93
CA THR A 26 4.84 23.84 3.49
C THR A 26 5.84 22.71 3.31
N ILE A 27 6.24 22.07 4.42
CA ILE A 27 7.19 20.96 4.43
C ILE A 27 6.45 19.65 4.71
N TYR A 28 6.76 18.60 3.94
CA TYR A 28 6.30 17.24 4.23
C TYR A 28 7.24 16.56 5.23
N ILE A 29 6.71 16.15 6.38
CA ILE A 29 7.43 15.31 7.34
C ILE A 29 7.05 13.85 7.08
N PRO A 30 7.97 13.02 6.56
CA PRO A 30 7.69 11.61 6.31
C PRO A 30 7.40 10.88 7.62
N LYS A 31 6.51 9.89 7.55
CA LYS A 31 6.27 9.01 8.70
C LYS A 31 7.54 8.22 9.05
N PRO A 32 7.82 7.98 10.34
CA PRO A 32 8.86 7.05 10.75
C PRO A 32 8.66 5.69 10.09
N LYS A 33 9.73 5.08 9.58
CA LYS A 33 9.64 3.86 8.76
C LYS A 33 8.93 2.70 9.45
N THR A 34 9.03 2.64 10.78
CA THR A 34 8.38 1.66 11.67
C THR A 34 6.86 1.76 11.69
N THR A 35 6.29 2.88 11.24
CA THR A 35 4.84 3.12 11.17
C THR A 35 4.28 3.03 9.75
N HIS A 36 5.11 2.66 8.76
CA HIS A 36 4.61 2.34 7.43
C HIS A 36 3.78 1.06 7.51
N GLN A 37 2.48 1.27 7.59
CA GLN A 37 1.53 0.21 7.33
C GLN A 37 1.67 -0.24 5.87
N LYS A 38 1.69 -1.55 5.64
CA LYS A 38 1.72 -2.13 4.28
C LYS A 38 0.55 -1.52 3.48
N TRP A 39 0.82 -1.15 2.23
CA TRP A 39 -0.20 -0.54 1.37
C TRP A 39 -1.49 -1.38 1.36
N GLY A 40 -2.63 -0.70 1.57
CA GLY A 40 -3.95 -1.32 1.60
C GLY A 40 -4.37 -1.96 2.93
N SER A 41 -3.54 -1.93 4.00
CA SER A 41 -3.95 -2.49 5.31
C SER A 41 -4.96 -1.61 6.05
N ARG A 42 -4.88 -0.28 5.94
CA ARG A 42 -5.83 0.65 6.60
C ARG A 42 -7.18 0.71 5.92
N SER A 43 -7.24 0.49 4.60
CA SER A 43 -8.47 0.57 3.80
C SER A 43 -9.12 -0.79 3.57
N GLY A 44 -8.53 -1.89 4.06
CA GLY A 44 -9.00 -3.25 3.82
C GLY A 44 -8.75 -3.77 2.40
N GLY A 45 -8.36 -2.91 1.45
CA GLY A 45 -8.11 -3.30 0.06
C GLY A 45 -7.03 -4.37 -0.09
N ARG A 46 -6.06 -4.43 0.83
CA ARG A 46 -5.06 -5.50 0.82
C ARG A 46 -5.66 -6.87 1.11
N LYS A 47 -6.57 -6.94 2.09
CA LYS A 47 -7.26 -8.19 2.45
C LYS A 47 -8.07 -8.71 1.28
N LEU A 48 -8.87 -7.86 0.63
CA LEU A 48 -9.66 -8.22 -0.54
C LEU A 48 -8.80 -8.81 -1.68
N ILE A 49 -7.64 -8.20 -1.95
CA ILE A 49 -6.70 -8.69 -2.97
C ILE A 49 -6.12 -10.05 -2.57
N ASP A 50 -5.73 -10.23 -1.31
CA ASP A 50 -5.14 -11.47 -0.82
C ASP A 50 -6.18 -12.62 -0.80
N ASP A 51 -7.44 -12.34 -0.43
CA ASP A 51 -8.56 -13.29 -0.48
C ASP A 51 -8.85 -13.73 -1.93
N ARG A 52 -8.99 -12.77 -2.85
CA ARG A 52 -9.16 -13.04 -4.29
C ARG A 52 -8.02 -13.91 -4.83
N ASN A 53 -6.77 -13.54 -4.53
CA ASN A 53 -5.61 -14.28 -5.03
C ASN A 53 -5.55 -15.70 -4.46
N THR A 54 -6.05 -15.92 -3.24
CA THR A 54 -6.17 -17.25 -2.63
C THR A 54 -7.21 -18.09 -3.34
N ALA A 55 -8.38 -17.51 -3.66
CA ALA A 55 -9.42 -18.16 -4.45
C ALA A 55 -8.91 -18.55 -5.86
N ILE A 56 -8.18 -17.65 -6.54
CA ILE A 56 -7.56 -17.91 -7.85
C ILE A 56 -6.61 -19.11 -7.78
N ARG A 57 -5.74 -19.18 -6.76
CA ARG A 57 -4.80 -20.30 -6.59
C ARG A 57 -5.52 -21.62 -6.33
N HIS A 58 -6.59 -21.60 -5.53
CA HIS A 58 -7.38 -22.79 -5.25
C HIS A 58 -8.08 -23.31 -6.52
N ALA A 59 -8.72 -22.41 -7.27
CA ALA A 59 -9.37 -22.76 -8.53
C ALA A 59 -8.39 -23.29 -9.59
N PHE A 60 -7.18 -22.71 -9.67
CA PHE A 60 -6.11 -23.22 -10.53
C PHE A 60 -5.66 -24.63 -10.13
N LYS A 61 -5.47 -24.88 -8.83
CA LYS A 61 -5.15 -26.23 -8.31
C LYS A 61 -6.24 -27.26 -8.62
N ASN A 62 -7.49 -26.81 -8.73
CA ASN A 62 -8.63 -27.66 -9.09
C ASN A 62 -8.85 -27.77 -10.61
N GLY A 63 -7.89 -27.33 -11.43
CA GLY A 63 -7.89 -27.57 -12.87
C GLY A 63 -8.45 -26.43 -13.74
N LYS A 64 -8.85 -25.28 -13.17
CA LYS A 64 -9.17 -24.12 -14.02
C LYS A 64 -7.93 -23.64 -14.76
N THR A 65 -8.09 -23.33 -16.05
CA THR A 65 -6.99 -22.83 -16.87
C THR A 65 -6.68 -21.36 -16.56
N ILE A 66 -5.48 -20.91 -16.91
CA ILE A 66 -5.07 -19.51 -16.75
C ILE A 66 -6.00 -18.56 -17.51
N HIS A 67 -6.47 -18.96 -18.69
CA HIS A 67 -7.38 -18.14 -19.50
C HIS A 67 -8.76 -18.00 -18.85
N GLN A 68 -9.34 -19.10 -18.34
CA GLN A 68 -10.61 -19.06 -17.61
C GLN A 68 -10.52 -18.15 -16.38
N LEU A 69 -9.43 -18.23 -15.63
CA LEU A 69 -9.21 -17.38 -14.46
C LEU A 69 -9.01 -15.90 -14.83
N ALA A 70 -8.43 -15.63 -15.99
CA ALA A 70 -8.26 -14.27 -16.50
C ALA A 70 -9.62 -13.65 -16.80
N ASP A 71 -10.51 -14.41 -17.45
CA ASP A 71 -11.87 -13.97 -17.79
C ASP A 71 -12.74 -13.82 -16.54
N ASP A 72 -12.76 -14.83 -15.65
CA ASP A 72 -13.58 -14.85 -14.42
C ASP A 72 -13.27 -13.68 -13.48
N HIS A 73 -12.02 -13.22 -13.46
CA HIS A 73 -11.56 -12.17 -12.56
C HIS A 73 -11.26 -10.84 -13.25
N PHE A 74 -11.48 -10.75 -14.57
CA PHE A 74 -11.16 -9.58 -15.40
C PHE A 74 -9.71 -9.12 -15.22
N LEU A 75 -8.78 -10.08 -15.23
CA LEU A 75 -7.34 -9.84 -15.08
C LEU A 75 -6.61 -10.29 -16.33
N SER A 76 -5.46 -9.68 -16.60
CA SER A 76 -4.60 -10.18 -17.68
C SER A 76 -4.07 -11.58 -17.35
N VAL A 77 -3.86 -12.39 -18.38
CA VAL A 77 -3.20 -13.71 -18.29
C VAL A 77 -1.89 -13.63 -17.51
N GLU A 78 -1.10 -12.58 -17.74
CA GLU A 78 0.16 -12.36 -17.03
C GLU A 78 -0.04 -12.12 -15.52
N THR A 79 -1.10 -11.41 -15.15
CA THR A 79 -1.46 -11.21 -13.74
C THR A 79 -1.87 -12.53 -13.09
N ILE A 80 -2.67 -13.35 -13.78
CA ILE A 80 -3.04 -14.69 -13.29
C ILE A 80 -1.79 -15.57 -13.13
N LYS A 81 -0.90 -15.61 -14.12
CA LYS A 81 0.40 -16.31 -14.03
C LYS A 81 1.18 -15.89 -12.79
N LYS A 82 1.32 -14.58 -12.55
CA LYS A 82 1.96 -14.07 -11.34
C LYS A 82 1.26 -14.53 -10.06
N ILE A 83 -0.07 -14.56 -10.03
CA ILE A 83 -0.81 -14.99 -8.84
C ILE A 83 -0.61 -16.48 -8.55
N VAL A 84 -0.67 -17.33 -9.58
CA VAL A 84 -0.62 -18.80 -9.41
C VAL A 84 0.81 -19.34 -9.28
N TYR A 85 1.80 -18.70 -9.90
CA TYR A 85 3.19 -19.15 -9.88
C TYR A 85 4.09 -18.40 -8.90
N SER A 86 3.74 -17.18 -8.47
CA SER A 86 4.53 -16.47 -7.46
C SER A 86 4.18 -17.00 -6.07
N SER A 87 5.09 -17.78 -5.49
CA SER A 87 5.10 -18.08 -4.07
C SER A 87 5.43 -16.79 -3.32
N LYS A 88 4.43 -16.16 -2.71
CA LYS A 88 4.76 -15.37 -1.52
C LYS A 88 5.11 -16.39 -0.44
N GLN A 89 6.42 -16.52 -0.14
CA GLN A 89 6.88 -16.97 1.18
C GLN A 89 6.04 -16.20 2.22
N ALA A 90 5.43 -16.96 3.13
CA ALA A 90 4.84 -16.43 4.34
C ALA A 90 5.92 -15.77 5.21
#